data_AF-A0A2S9FDU1-F1
#
_entry.id   AF-A0A2S9FDU1-F1
#
_cell.length_a   1.000
_cell.length_b   1.000
_cell.length_c   1.000
_cell.angle_alpha   90.00
_cell.angle_beta   90.00
_cell.angle_gamma   90.00
#
_symmetry.space_group_name_H-M   'P 1'
#
loop_
_entity.id
_entity.type
_entity.pdbx_description
1 polymer ?
#
loop_
_entity_poly.entity_id
_entity_poly.type
_entity_poly.pdbx_seq_one_letter_code
_entity_poly.pdbx_strand_id
1 'polypeptide(L)' 'MAIRVALIGTGNCGSLALRQLIEDARFELVGVWVSSEAKVGKDAGE' A
#
# COMPACT_ATOMS: atom_id res chain seq x y z
N MET A 1 18.52 1.58 -5.86
CA MET A 1 17.37 2.09 -6.64
C MET A 1 16.16 1.31 -6.17
N ALA A 2 15.14 1.98 -5.64
CA ALA A 2 13.98 1.29 -5.06
C ALA A 2 13.06 0.74 -6.16
N ILE A 3 12.41 -0.39 -5.89
CA ILE A 3 11.39 -0.98 -6.75
C ILE A 3 10.09 -0.22 -6.51
N ARG A 4 9.57 0.44 -7.54
CA ARG A 4 8.31 1.18 -7.48
C ARG A 4 7.15 0.20 -7.56
N VAL A 5 6.28 0.21 -6.55
CA VAL A 5 5.17 -0.74 -6.41
C VAL A 5 3.85 -0.01 -6.26
N ALA A 6 2.83 -0.51 -6.95
CA ALA A 6 1.43 -0.18 -6.65
C ALA A 6 0.75 -1.40 -6.00
N LEU A 7 0.03 -1.17 -4.90
CA LEU A 7 -0.72 -2.24 -4.22
C LEU A 7 -2.21 -2.14 -4.52
N ILE A 8 -2.80 -3.23 -5.00
CA ILE A 8 -4.23 -3.31 -5.31
C ILE A 8 -4.93 -4.14 -4.24
N GLY A 9 -5.75 -3.48 -3.43
CA GLY A 9 -6.49 -4.09 -2.33
C GLY A 9 -5.72 -4.12 -1.02
N THR A 10 -6.29 -3.49 0.01
CA THR A 10 -5.72 -3.39 1.37
C THR A 10 -6.52 -4.21 2.38
N GLY A 11 -6.92 -5.42 1.99
CA GLY A 11 -7.62 -6.38 2.86
C GLY A 11 -6.67 -7.06 3.86
N ASN A 12 -7.01 -8.26 4.34
CA ASN A 12 -6.21 -8.97 5.34
C ASN A 12 -4.75 -9.20 4.91
N CYS A 13 -4.53 -9.82 3.75
CA CYS A 13 -3.17 -10.00 3.22
C CYS A 13 -2.57 -8.68 2.69
N GLY A 14 -3.42 -7.82 2.16
CA GLY A 14 -3.01 -6.53 1.59
C GLY A 14 -2.43 -5.59 2.65
N SER A 15 -2.97 -5.55 3.86
CA SER A 15 -2.45 -4.72 4.95
C SER A 15 -1.07 -5.18 5.42
N LEU A 16 -0.83 -6.48 5.48
CA LEU A 16 0.49 -7.04 5.80
C LEU A 16 1.52 -6.69 4.71
N ALA A 17 1.14 -6.83 3.44
CA ALA A 17 1.99 -6.46 2.32
C ALA A 17 2.27 -4.95 2.30
N LEU A 18 1.25 -4.12 2.54
CA LEU A 18 1.36 -2.67 2.60
C LEU A 18 2.36 -2.22 3.67
N ARG A 19 2.27 -2.81 4.87
CA ARG A 19 3.22 -2.53 5.95
C ARG A 19 4.66 -2.85 5.54
N GLN A 20 4.89 -4.03 4.96
CA GLN A 20 6.22 -4.42 4.48
C GLN A 20 6.73 -3.48 3.38
N LEU A 21 5.88 -3.06 2.44
CA LEU A 21 6.24 -2.15 1.36
C LEU A 21 6.63 -0.75 1.88
N ILE A 22 6.05 -0.32 2.99
CA ILE A 22 6.37 0.96 3.64
C ILE A 22 7.68 0.86 4.45
N GLU A 23 7.88 -0.23 5.18
CA GLU A 23 9.01 -0.39 6.12
C GLU A 23 10.34 -0.78 5.44
N ASP A 24 10.30 -1.36 4.23
CA ASP A 24 11.48 -1.89 3.54
C ASP A 24 12.00 -0.95 2.45
N ALA A 25 13.18 -0.38 2.67
CA ALA A 25 13.84 0.59 1.78
C ALA A 25 14.15 0.07 0.37
N ARG A 26 14.00 -1.24 0.10
CA ARG A 26 14.08 -1.78 -1.26
C ARG A 26 12.88 -1.39 -2.12
N PHE A 27 11.77 -1.00 -1.50
CA PHE A 27 10.52 -0.66 -2.18
C PHE A 27 10.16 0.81 -2.01
N GLU A 28 9.43 1.33 -2.98
CA GLU A 28 8.80 2.64 -2.95
C GLU A 28 7.33 2.45 -3.32
N LEU A 29 6.43 2.68 -2.36
CA LEU A 29 4.99 2.61 -2.60
C LEU A 29 4.56 3.87 -3.36
N VAL A 30 4.17 3.71 -4.63
CA VAL A 30 3.82 4.83 -5.52
C VAL A 30 2.33 4.92 -5.83
N GLY A 31 1.54 3.96 -5.36
CA GLY A 31 0.10 3.97 -5.56
C GLY A 31 -0.59 2.86 -4.78
N VAL A 32 -1.83 3.13 -4.39
CA VAL A 32 -2.71 2.15 -3.76
C VAL A 32 -4.08 2.26 -4.39
N TRP A 33 -4.71 1.11 -4.62
CA TRP A 33 -6.12 1.06 -4.99
C TRP A 33 -6.92 0.31 -3.94
N VAL A 34 -8.13 0.79 -3.67
CA VAL A 34 -9.08 0.22 -2.73
C VAL A 34 -10.44 0.08 -3.39
N SER A 35 -11.17 -0.99 -3.05
CA SER A 35 -12.54 -1.19 -3.51
C SER A 35 -13.59 -0.56 -2.59
N SER A 36 -13.24 -0.29 -1.34
CA SER A 36 -14.17 0.24 -0.34
C SER A 36 -14.09 1.77 -0.30
N GLU A 37 -15.23 2.43 -0.44
CA GLU A 37 -15.35 3.89 -0.36
C GLU A 37 -14.81 4.44 0.97
N ALA A 38 -14.93 3.69 2.07
CA ALA A 38 -14.46 4.09 3.39
C ALA A 38 -12.93 4.33 3.49
N LYS A 39 -12.17 3.88 2.49
CA LYS A 39 -10.71 4.03 2.39
C LYS A 39 -10.28 5.03 1.32
N VAL A 40 -11.20 5.53 0.50
CA VAL A 40 -10.87 6.47 -0.57
C VAL A 40 -10.43 7.81 0.03
N GLY A 41 -9.33 8.36 -0.49
CA GLY A 41 -8.79 9.66 -0.06
C GLY A 41 -8.00 9.65 1.26
N LYS A 42 -7.85 8.50 1.91
CA LYS A 42 -7.02 8.34 3.11
C LYS A 42 -5.58 8.04 2.75
N ASP A 43 -4.67 8.38 3.65
CA ASP A 43 -3.28 7.95 3.54
C ASP A 43 -3.20 6.42 3.70
N ALA A 44 -2.30 5.78 2.97
CA ALA A 44 -2.17 4.32 3.04
C ALA A 44 -1.52 3.84 4.34
N GLY A 45 -0.79 4.71 5.06
CA GLY A 45 -0.16 4.42 6.34
C GLY A 45 -0.98 4.79 7.58
N GLU A 46 -2.14 5.44 7.42
CA GLU A 46 -3.12 5.70 8.49
C GLU A 46 -3.79 4.39 8.96
#